data_AF-A0AA40CIG2-F1
#
_entry.id   AF-A0AA40CIG2-F1
#
_cell.length_a   1.000
_cell.length_b   1.000
_cell.length_c   1.000
_cell.angle_alpha   90.00
_cell.angle_beta   90.00
_cell.angle_gamma   90.00
#
_symmetry.space_group_name_H-M   'P 1'
#
loop_
_entity.id
_entity.type
_entity.pdbx_description
1 polymer ?
#
loop_
_entity_poly.entity_id
_entity_poly.type
_entity_poly.pdbx_seq_one_letter_code
_entity_poly.pdbx_strand_id
1 'polypeptide(L)'
;MVQYIFTPWRHRAELLAVRAALYPHKQPSPSSPSQQTPLDPLHTKQLAVARVSMWMHRGSCPHLVESTALLTAAMLCDASTPSSAGSYAPRAAYSAAFSRFVTGLLDSHQDRARKMSMYGIAKSVGLPATFVELRHQATHEQLPSLTRLREAAGKALEWIWEYYWRDLPDAVAPPSATTAAATEVEEGDAQCREEVMPLLEVDVGEERGRSLESLLLKYGEGTVLTALDGIAGRTRDTAVLRRAMGLVREVLGREKKEVEEEARESPRDVGSVRAELGKAWKEMREVDGADAGTGGMNDGEETGSQLPSWSLYDEETWVPKPIGMV
;
A
#
# COMPACT_ATOMS: atom_id res chain seq x y z
N MET A 1 -12.02 18.48 9.22
CA MET A 1 -12.69 17.29 9.80
C MET A 1 -12.00 16.08 9.19
N VAL A 2 -11.39 15.24 10.04
CA VAL A 2 -10.43 14.19 9.66
C VAL A 2 -11.05 13.14 8.75
N GLN A 3 -10.36 12.79 7.65
CA GLN A 3 -10.80 11.77 6.69
C GLN A 3 -10.55 10.37 7.26
N TYR A 4 -11.54 9.79 7.94
CA TYR A 4 -11.51 8.38 8.32
C TYR A 4 -11.90 7.51 7.13
N ILE A 5 -10.96 6.70 6.64
CA ILE A 5 -11.20 5.69 5.62
C ILE A 5 -11.22 4.32 6.29
N PHE A 6 -12.37 3.65 6.24
CA PHE A 6 -12.53 2.30 6.79
C PHE A 6 -12.14 1.24 5.77
N THR A 7 -11.27 0.31 6.19
CA THR A 7 -10.81 -0.82 5.36
C THR A 7 -11.15 -2.15 6.03
N PRO A 8 -11.44 -3.22 5.26
CA PRO A 8 -11.81 -4.52 5.81
C PRO A 8 -10.63 -5.35 6.33
N TRP A 9 -9.42 -5.08 5.85
CA TRP A 9 -8.18 -5.70 6.33
C TRP A 9 -7.68 -5.04 7.62
N ARG A 10 -6.98 -5.83 8.45
CA ARG A 10 -6.48 -5.35 9.76
C ARG A 10 -5.32 -4.37 9.60
N HIS A 11 -4.37 -4.72 8.73
CA HIS A 11 -3.18 -3.93 8.47
C HIS A 11 -2.83 -3.96 6.99
N ARG A 12 -2.07 -2.96 6.52
CA ARG A 12 -1.63 -2.86 5.13
C ARG A 12 -0.86 -4.09 4.64
N ALA A 13 -0.05 -4.68 5.51
CA ALA A 13 0.70 -5.91 5.22
C ALA A 13 -0.21 -7.08 4.80
N GLU A 14 -1.43 -7.18 5.35
CA GLU A 14 -2.38 -8.24 5.01
C GLU A 14 -2.85 -8.11 3.55
N LEU A 15 -3.09 -6.86 3.11
CA LEU A 15 -3.45 -6.57 1.72
C LEU A 15 -2.31 -6.87 0.75
N LEU A 16 -1.07 -6.54 1.12
CA LEU A 16 0.11 -6.85 0.31
C LEU A 16 0.39 -8.36 0.23
N ALA A 17 0.15 -9.10 1.31
CA ALA A 17 0.24 -10.56 1.31
C ALA A 17 -0.79 -11.18 0.36
N VAL A 18 -2.02 -10.68 0.36
CA VAL A 18 -3.05 -11.11 -0.62
C VAL A 18 -2.65 -10.74 -2.05
N ARG A 19 -2.08 -9.55 -2.28
CA ARG A 19 -1.53 -9.15 -3.59
C ARG A 19 -0.48 -10.16 -4.08
N ALA A 20 0.48 -10.50 -3.22
CA ALA A 20 1.54 -11.45 -3.54
C ALA A 20 1.01 -12.85 -3.86
N ALA A 21 0.00 -13.30 -3.10
CA ALA A 21 -0.65 -14.59 -3.31
C ALA A 21 -1.44 -14.66 -4.64
N LEU A 22 -2.13 -13.57 -5.01
CA LEU A 22 -2.91 -13.50 -6.26
C LEU A 22 -2.02 -13.34 -7.50
N TYR A 23 -0.91 -12.61 -7.39
CA TYR A 23 0.04 -12.34 -8.48
C TYR A 23 1.48 -12.81 -8.18
N PRO A 24 1.76 -14.13 -8.07
CA PRO A 24 3.09 -14.62 -7.72
C PRO A 24 4.19 -14.20 -8.71
N HIS A 25 3.85 -14.10 -9.99
CA HIS A 25 4.80 -13.79 -11.08
C HIS A 25 5.16 -12.30 -11.20
N LYS A 26 4.45 -11.41 -10.48
CA LYS A 26 4.71 -9.97 -10.47
C LYS A 26 5.51 -9.53 -9.24
N GLN A 27 5.73 -10.42 -8.28
CA GLN A 27 6.51 -10.09 -7.09
C GLN A 27 8.00 -10.04 -7.45
N PRO A 28 8.75 -9.03 -6.95
CA PRO A 28 10.20 -9.04 -7.06
C PRO A 28 10.74 -10.28 -6.36
N SER A 29 11.72 -10.96 -6.99
CA SER A 29 12.33 -12.15 -6.40
C SER A 29 12.84 -11.84 -4.99
N PRO A 30 12.47 -12.62 -3.95
CA PRO A 30 12.91 -12.33 -2.60
C PRO A 30 14.44 -12.41 -2.53
N SER A 31 15.08 -11.31 -2.14
CA SER A 31 16.52 -11.21 -1.87
C SER A 31 16.93 -11.90 -0.56
N SER A 32 16.08 -12.75 0.01
CA SER A 32 16.36 -13.49 1.24
C SER A 32 15.74 -14.88 1.18
N PRO A 33 16.53 -15.96 1.36
CA PRO A 33 16.03 -17.32 1.46
C PRO A 33 15.50 -17.55 2.88
N SER A 34 14.37 -16.95 3.23
CA SER A 34 13.65 -17.34 4.46
C SER A 34 12.94 -18.66 4.21
N GLN A 35 13.31 -19.67 5.00
CA GLN A 35 12.79 -21.04 5.01
C GLN A 35 11.28 -21.08 5.30
N GLN A 36 10.46 -20.80 4.28
CA GLN A 36 9.07 -21.22 4.28
C GLN A 36 8.93 -22.25 3.16
N THR A 37 8.58 -23.47 3.56
CA THR A 37 8.19 -24.57 2.66
C THR A 37 7.31 -23.99 1.56
N PRO A 38 7.62 -24.18 0.25
CA PRO A 38 6.80 -23.64 -0.81
C PRO A 38 5.41 -24.28 -0.70
N LEU A 39 4.45 -23.58 -0.11
CA LEU A 39 3.05 -23.95 -0.22
C LEU A 39 2.72 -23.92 -1.72
N ASP A 40 1.99 -24.94 -2.17
CA ASP A 40 1.55 -25.03 -3.56
C ASP A 40 0.94 -23.69 -4.00
N PRO A 41 1.42 -23.06 -5.09
CA PRO A 41 0.88 -21.78 -5.55
C PRO A 41 -0.63 -21.80 -5.75
N LEU A 42 -1.21 -22.97 -6.05
CA LEU A 42 -2.66 -23.16 -6.11
C LEU A 42 -3.31 -22.95 -4.74
N HIS A 43 -2.75 -23.57 -3.70
CA HIS A 43 -3.24 -23.47 -2.33
C HIS A 43 -3.15 -22.03 -1.80
N THR A 44 -2.03 -21.34 -2.08
CA THR A 44 -1.85 -19.93 -1.72
C THR A 44 -2.91 -19.04 -2.38
N LYS A 45 -3.25 -19.28 -3.64
CA LYS A 45 -4.35 -18.56 -4.33
C LYS A 45 -5.71 -18.85 -3.71
N GLN A 46 -6.00 -20.11 -3.35
CA GLN A 46 -7.25 -20.49 -2.68
C GLN A 46 -7.41 -19.76 -1.34
N LEU A 47 -6.35 -19.71 -0.53
CA LEU A 47 -6.34 -18.98 0.74
C LEU A 47 -6.56 -17.47 0.54
N ALA A 48 -5.95 -16.88 -0.50
CA ALA A 48 -6.14 -15.48 -0.83
C ALA A 48 -7.59 -15.17 -1.24
N VAL A 49 -8.21 -16.02 -2.07
CA VAL A 49 -9.63 -15.89 -2.43
C VAL A 49 -10.53 -16.01 -1.20
N ALA A 50 -10.28 -16.98 -0.31
CA ALA A 50 -11.03 -17.13 0.93
C ALA A 50 -10.88 -15.89 1.84
N ARG A 51 -9.67 -15.31 1.90
CA ARG A 51 -9.41 -14.08 2.65
C ARG A 51 -10.20 -12.89 2.11
N VAL A 52 -10.21 -12.69 0.79
CA VAL A 52 -10.99 -11.60 0.17
C VAL A 52 -12.49 -11.83 0.38
N SER A 53 -12.96 -13.08 0.31
CA SER A 53 -14.36 -13.40 0.62
C SER A 53 -14.73 -12.95 2.05
N MET A 54 -13.87 -13.19 3.04
CA MET A 54 -14.08 -12.66 4.39
C MET A 54 -14.17 -11.13 4.41
N TRP A 55 -13.30 -10.43 3.68
CA TRP A 55 -13.35 -8.97 3.59
C TRP A 55 -14.63 -8.44 2.94
N MET A 56 -15.18 -9.15 1.96
CA MET A 56 -16.47 -8.81 1.36
C MET A 56 -17.61 -8.88 2.40
N HIS A 57 -17.61 -9.88 3.28
CA HIS A 57 -18.61 -10.02 4.34
C HIS A 57 -18.47 -8.96 5.45
N ARG A 58 -17.25 -8.44 5.67
CA ARG A 58 -17.00 -7.33 6.61
C ARG A 58 -17.51 -5.98 6.08
N GLY A 59 -17.70 -5.85 4.77
CA GLY A 59 -18.10 -4.62 4.10
C GLY A 59 -16.92 -3.72 3.69
N SER A 60 -17.21 -2.67 2.92
CA SER A 60 -16.21 -1.70 2.42
C SER A 60 -15.03 -2.31 1.65
N CYS A 61 -15.22 -3.47 1.02
CA CYS A 61 -14.20 -4.07 0.16
C CYS A 61 -14.16 -3.33 -1.19
N PRO A 62 -12.99 -2.84 -1.64
CA PRO A 62 -12.89 -2.21 -2.96
C PRO A 62 -13.29 -3.17 -4.07
N HIS A 63 -14.09 -2.68 -5.02
CA HIS A 63 -14.63 -3.47 -6.13
C HIS A 63 -13.56 -4.20 -6.94
N LEU A 64 -12.38 -3.61 -7.10
CA LEU A 64 -11.27 -4.22 -7.82
C LEU A 64 -10.67 -5.41 -7.07
N VAL A 65 -10.64 -5.37 -5.73
CA VAL A 65 -10.20 -6.49 -4.89
C VAL A 65 -11.20 -7.64 -4.99
N GLU A 66 -12.50 -7.35 -4.91
CA GLU A 66 -13.58 -8.32 -5.16
C GLU A 66 -13.46 -8.94 -6.56
N SER A 67 -13.29 -8.11 -7.58
CA SER A 67 -13.20 -8.54 -8.98
C SER A 67 -12.00 -9.46 -9.22
N THR A 68 -10.83 -9.13 -8.68
CA THR A 68 -9.64 -9.99 -8.75
C THR A 68 -9.90 -11.36 -8.10
N ALA A 69 -10.52 -11.38 -6.92
CA ALA A 69 -10.84 -12.63 -6.24
C ALA A 69 -11.87 -13.48 -7.02
N LEU A 70 -12.92 -12.87 -7.58
CA LEU A 70 -13.92 -13.58 -8.39
C LEU A 70 -13.32 -14.18 -9.67
N LEU A 71 -12.48 -13.42 -10.39
CA LEU A 71 -11.80 -13.92 -11.58
C LEU A 71 -10.84 -15.06 -11.24
N THR A 72 -10.08 -14.91 -10.14
CA THR A 72 -9.16 -15.95 -9.68
C THR A 72 -9.91 -17.20 -9.23
N ALA A 73 -11.04 -17.05 -8.53
CA ALA A 73 -11.90 -18.17 -8.13
C ALA A 73 -12.43 -18.93 -9.35
N ALA A 74 -12.90 -18.22 -10.38
CA ALA A 74 -13.35 -18.86 -11.63
C ALA A 74 -12.23 -19.67 -12.30
N MET A 75 -10.99 -19.15 -12.30
CA MET A 75 -9.82 -19.88 -12.81
C MET A 75 -9.47 -21.12 -11.98
N LEU A 76 -9.58 -21.03 -10.66
CA LEU A 76 -9.35 -22.17 -9.76
C LEU A 76 -10.41 -23.26 -9.97
N CYS A 77 -11.69 -22.87 -10.05
CA CYS A 77 -12.79 -23.81 -10.32
C CYS A 77 -12.61 -24.50 -11.68
N ASP A 78 -12.22 -23.77 -12.71
CA ASP A 78 -11.96 -24.31 -14.04
C ASP A 78 -10.79 -25.31 -14.04
N ALA A 79 -9.69 -25.00 -13.33
CA ALA A 79 -8.56 -25.91 -13.19
C ALA A 79 -8.88 -27.18 -12.40
N SER A 80 -9.79 -27.10 -11.43
CA SER A 80 -10.25 -28.26 -10.65
C SER A 80 -11.36 -29.07 -11.33
N THR A 81 -11.97 -28.56 -12.40
CA THR A 81 -13.06 -29.25 -13.09
C THR A 81 -12.47 -30.34 -13.99
N PRO A 82 -12.80 -31.62 -13.80
CA PRO A 82 -12.32 -32.67 -14.68
C PRO A 82 -12.92 -32.49 -16.08
N SER A 83 -12.16 -32.84 -17.13
CA SER A 83 -12.60 -32.69 -18.52
C SER A 83 -13.95 -33.36 -18.84
N SER A 84 -14.37 -34.33 -18.02
CA SER A 84 -15.64 -35.04 -18.11
C SER A 84 -16.85 -34.31 -17.52
N ALA A 85 -16.66 -33.32 -16.62
CA ALA A 85 -17.75 -32.64 -15.90
C ALA A 85 -18.44 -31.51 -16.69
N GLY A 86 -18.10 -31.35 -17.98
CA GLY A 86 -18.72 -30.39 -18.88
C GLY A 86 -18.23 -28.95 -18.72
N SER A 87 -18.19 -28.21 -19.83
CA SER A 87 -17.64 -26.85 -19.88
C SER A 87 -18.60 -25.76 -19.39
N TYR A 88 -19.83 -26.11 -19.00
CA TYR A 88 -20.87 -25.13 -18.72
C TYR A 88 -20.64 -24.36 -17.41
N ALA A 89 -20.34 -25.07 -16.32
CA ALA A 89 -20.09 -24.46 -15.02
C ALA A 89 -18.94 -23.43 -15.03
N PRO A 90 -17.73 -23.74 -15.55
CA PRO A 90 -16.67 -22.74 -15.62
C PRO A 90 -17.03 -21.58 -16.55
N ARG A 91 -17.72 -21.82 -17.67
CA ARG A 91 -18.20 -20.73 -18.55
C ARG A 91 -19.15 -19.78 -17.82
N ALA A 92 -20.07 -20.30 -17.02
CA ALA A 92 -20.98 -19.48 -16.22
C ALA A 92 -20.22 -18.69 -15.15
N ALA A 93 -19.29 -19.32 -14.43
CA ALA A 93 -18.46 -18.68 -13.40
C ALA A 93 -17.62 -17.52 -13.98
N TYR A 94 -16.91 -17.75 -15.09
CA TYR A 94 -16.16 -16.69 -15.76
C TYR A 94 -17.07 -15.56 -16.24
N SER A 95 -18.21 -15.88 -16.85
CA SER A 95 -19.12 -14.87 -17.37
C SER A 95 -19.70 -13.99 -16.27
N ALA A 96 -20.06 -14.58 -15.12
CA ALA A 96 -20.54 -13.86 -13.95
C ALA A 96 -19.44 -12.95 -13.36
N ALA A 97 -18.24 -13.50 -13.12
CA ALA A 97 -17.11 -12.75 -12.58
C ALA A 97 -16.71 -11.57 -13.49
N PHE A 98 -16.62 -11.83 -14.80
CA PHE A 98 -16.26 -10.81 -15.78
C PHE A 98 -17.33 -9.73 -15.91
N SER A 99 -18.62 -10.12 -15.94
CA SER A 99 -19.73 -9.16 -16.01
C SER A 99 -19.80 -8.28 -14.76
N ARG A 100 -19.53 -8.85 -13.57
CA ARG A 100 -19.44 -8.11 -12.31
C ARG A 100 -18.29 -7.11 -12.33
N PHE A 101 -17.10 -7.54 -12.76
CA PHE A 101 -15.93 -6.68 -12.92
C PHE A 101 -16.23 -5.45 -13.79
N VAL A 102 -16.65 -5.67 -15.04
CA VAL A 102 -16.88 -4.60 -16.01
C VAL A 102 -18.01 -3.68 -15.57
N THR A 103 -19.14 -4.24 -15.13
CA THR A 103 -20.31 -3.42 -14.75
C THR A 103 -19.99 -2.58 -13.51
N GLY A 104 -19.42 -3.17 -12.46
CA GLY A 104 -19.11 -2.43 -11.24
C GLY A 104 -18.05 -1.34 -11.43
N LEU A 105 -17.07 -1.56 -12.31
CA LEU A 105 -16.07 -0.54 -12.64
C LEU A 105 -16.69 0.62 -13.43
N LEU A 106 -17.51 0.33 -14.43
CA LEU A 106 -18.11 1.39 -15.24
C LEU A 106 -19.16 2.17 -14.44
N ASP A 107 -19.91 1.51 -13.56
CA ASP A 107 -20.86 2.17 -12.68
C ASP A 107 -20.18 3.08 -11.65
N SER A 108 -19.00 2.70 -11.13
CA SER A 108 -18.26 3.57 -10.20
C SER A 108 -17.72 4.83 -10.85
N HIS A 109 -17.51 4.82 -12.18
CA HIS A 109 -17.05 5.96 -12.97
C HIS A 109 -18.18 6.70 -13.70
N GLN A 110 -19.44 6.28 -13.53
CA GLN A 110 -20.58 6.96 -14.12
C GLN A 110 -20.86 8.29 -13.41
N ASP A 111 -20.98 9.37 -14.18
CA ASP A 111 -21.36 10.66 -13.64
C ASP A 111 -22.84 10.65 -13.23
N ARG A 112 -23.14 11.16 -12.03
CA ARG A 112 -24.52 11.30 -11.53
C ARG A 112 -25.31 12.34 -12.32
N ALA A 113 -24.64 13.34 -12.90
CA ALA A 113 -25.30 14.42 -13.64
C ALA A 113 -25.61 14.04 -15.09
N ARG A 114 -24.76 13.24 -15.73
CA ARG A 114 -24.94 12.81 -17.13
C ARG A 114 -24.66 11.32 -17.30
N LYS A 115 -25.70 10.59 -17.73
CA LYS A 115 -25.57 9.19 -18.10
C LYS A 115 -24.78 9.06 -19.40
N MET A 116 -23.53 8.64 -19.29
CA MET A 116 -22.72 8.26 -20.45
C MET A 116 -22.97 6.80 -20.82
N SER A 117 -22.73 6.45 -22.09
CA SER A 117 -22.76 5.05 -22.51
C SER A 117 -21.62 4.27 -21.87
N MET A 118 -21.78 2.95 -21.68
CA MET A 118 -20.73 2.09 -21.15
C MET A 118 -19.42 2.19 -21.96
N TYR A 119 -19.54 2.33 -23.28
CA TYR A 119 -18.41 2.57 -24.18
C TYR A 119 -17.72 3.93 -23.93
N GLY A 120 -18.49 4.98 -23.66
CA GLY A 120 -17.97 6.30 -23.35
C GLY A 120 -17.17 6.31 -22.04
N ILE A 121 -17.71 5.66 -21.00
CA ILE A 121 -17.03 5.53 -19.70
C ILE A 121 -15.80 4.62 -19.82
N ALA A 122 -15.90 3.52 -20.56
CA ALA A 122 -14.74 2.64 -20.80
C ALA A 122 -13.60 3.41 -21.46
N LYS A 123 -13.91 4.30 -22.42
CA LYS A 123 -12.91 5.16 -23.06
C LYS A 123 -12.27 6.15 -22.09
N SER A 124 -13.02 6.72 -21.14
CA SER A 124 -12.45 7.68 -20.17
C SER A 124 -11.56 7.00 -19.13
N VAL A 125 -11.89 5.78 -18.71
CA VAL A 125 -11.11 4.98 -17.73
C VAL A 125 -9.95 4.22 -18.38
N GLY A 126 -9.92 4.14 -19.73
CA GLY A 126 -8.92 3.35 -20.45
C GLY A 126 -9.18 1.84 -20.42
N LEU A 127 -10.44 1.44 -20.21
CA LEU A 127 -10.87 0.04 -20.31
C LEU A 127 -11.03 -0.37 -21.78
N PRO A 128 -10.45 -1.49 -22.24
CA PRO A 128 -10.62 -1.95 -23.62
C PRO A 128 -12.09 -2.13 -24.00
N ALA A 129 -12.50 -1.57 -25.14
CA ALA A 129 -13.87 -1.70 -25.65
C ALA A 129 -14.31 -3.17 -25.84
N THR A 130 -13.35 -4.06 -26.10
CA THR A 130 -13.58 -5.50 -26.20
C THR A 130 -14.12 -6.13 -24.91
N PHE A 131 -13.84 -5.54 -23.74
CA PHE A 131 -14.39 -6.00 -22.45
C PHE A 131 -15.86 -5.60 -22.31
N VAL A 132 -16.22 -4.39 -22.77
CA VAL A 132 -17.62 -3.93 -22.80
C VAL A 132 -18.44 -4.82 -23.73
N GLU A 133 -17.90 -5.12 -24.92
CA GLU A 133 -18.53 -6.01 -25.89
C GLU A 133 -18.69 -7.43 -25.35
N LEU A 134 -17.64 -8.00 -24.74
CA LEU A 134 -17.71 -9.33 -24.17
C LEU A 134 -18.74 -9.41 -23.02
N ARG A 135 -18.83 -8.36 -22.19
CA ARG A 135 -19.88 -8.24 -21.17
C ARG A 135 -21.26 -8.21 -21.82
N HIS A 136 -21.48 -7.38 -22.85
CA HIS A 136 -22.75 -7.29 -23.55
C HIS A 136 -23.18 -8.68 -24.06
N GLN A 137 -22.29 -9.35 -24.79
CA GLN A 137 -22.49 -10.70 -25.29
C GLN A 137 -22.82 -11.71 -24.19
N ALA A 138 -22.06 -11.71 -23.09
CA ALA A 138 -22.27 -12.65 -21.99
C ALA A 138 -23.63 -12.49 -21.29
N THR A 139 -24.20 -11.28 -21.32
CA THR A 139 -25.47 -10.97 -20.63
C THR A 139 -26.71 -11.08 -21.50
N HIS A 140 -26.60 -10.74 -22.80
CA HIS A 140 -27.76 -10.59 -23.68
C HIS A 140 -27.75 -11.55 -24.86
N GLU A 141 -26.60 -12.11 -25.22
CA GLU A 141 -26.47 -13.02 -26.35
C GLU A 141 -26.09 -14.43 -25.87
N GLN A 142 -25.61 -15.26 -26.80
CA GLN A 142 -25.11 -16.58 -26.47
C GLN A 142 -23.83 -16.49 -25.63
N LEU A 143 -23.80 -17.29 -24.57
CA LEU A 143 -22.67 -17.35 -23.64
C LEU A 143 -21.34 -17.63 -24.39
N PRO A 144 -20.28 -16.83 -24.20
CA PRO A 144 -19.03 -17.01 -24.93
C PRO A 144 -18.38 -18.39 -24.72
N SER A 145 -17.46 -18.74 -25.63
CA SER A 145 -16.69 -19.98 -25.52
C SER A 145 -15.73 -19.92 -24.33
N LEU A 146 -15.43 -21.10 -23.75
CA LEU A 146 -14.55 -21.19 -22.58
C LEU A 146 -13.15 -20.63 -22.85
N THR A 147 -12.58 -20.89 -24.04
CA THR A 147 -11.27 -20.36 -24.45
C THR A 147 -11.25 -18.83 -24.44
N ARG A 148 -12.29 -18.21 -25.01
CA ARG A 148 -12.39 -16.75 -25.06
C ARG A 148 -12.55 -16.14 -23.66
N LEU A 149 -13.29 -16.81 -22.77
CA LEU A 149 -13.44 -16.39 -21.38
C LEU A 149 -12.15 -16.52 -20.56
N ARG A 150 -11.38 -17.60 -20.75
CA ARG A 150 -10.06 -17.78 -20.12
C ARG A 150 -9.08 -16.68 -20.51
N GLU A 151 -8.99 -16.38 -21.81
CA GLU A 151 -8.14 -15.29 -22.31
C GLU A 151 -8.59 -13.92 -21.78
N ALA A 152 -9.91 -13.67 -21.77
CA ALA A 152 -10.46 -12.42 -21.26
C ALA A 152 -10.21 -12.26 -19.75
N ALA A 153 -10.35 -13.32 -18.96
CA ALA A 153 -10.05 -13.30 -17.53
C ALA A 153 -8.57 -13.00 -17.26
N GLY A 154 -7.65 -13.62 -18.01
CA GLY A 154 -6.22 -13.32 -17.92
C GLY A 154 -5.91 -11.85 -18.25
N LYS A 155 -6.45 -11.33 -19.35
CA LYS A 155 -6.30 -9.92 -19.74
C LYS A 155 -6.92 -8.96 -18.72
N ALA A 156 -8.05 -9.33 -18.12
CA ALA A 156 -8.69 -8.54 -17.07
C ALA A 156 -7.84 -8.49 -15.80
N LEU A 157 -7.28 -9.63 -15.35
CA LEU A 157 -6.39 -9.66 -14.19
C LEU A 157 -5.13 -8.81 -14.39
N GLU A 158 -4.55 -8.83 -15.59
CA GLU A 158 -3.42 -7.98 -15.96
C GLU A 158 -3.83 -6.49 -15.96
N TRP A 159 -4.98 -6.15 -16.54
CA TRP A 159 -5.50 -4.79 -16.52
C TRP A 159 -5.74 -4.29 -15.08
N ILE A 160 -6.36 -5.10 -14.22
CA ILE A 160 -6.59 -4.74 -12.80
C ILE A 160 -5.27 -4.56 -12.06
N TRP A 161 -4.25 -5.35 -12.40
CA TRP A 161 -2.91 -5.18 -11.84
C TRP A 161 -2.35 -3.79 -12.15
N GLU A 162 -2.32 -3.42 -13.43
CA GLU A 162 -1.77 -2.14 -13.89
C GLU A 162 -2.60 -0.93 -13.43
N TYR A 163 -3.89 -1.11 -13.18
CA TYR A 163 -4.81 -0.04 -12.76
C TYR A 163 -4.87 0.17 -11.24
N TYR A 164 -4.65 -0.88 -10.44
CA TYR A 164 -4.88 -0.82 -8.99
C TYR A 164 -3.77 -1.45 -8.15
N TRP A 165 -3.40 -2.71 -8.42
CA TRP A 165 -2.49 -3.44 -7.51
C TRP A 165 -1.03 -2.99 -7.57
N ARG A 166 -0.57 -2.53 -8.74
CA ARG A 166 0.82 -2.08 -8.98
C ARG A 166 1.16 -0.85 -8.13
N ASP A 167 0.24 0.11 -8.05
CA ASP A 167 0.48 1.42 -7.43
C ASP A 167 0.20 1.42 -5.92
N LEU A 168 -0.06 0.25 -5.35
CA LEU A 168 -0.20 0.07 -3.91
C LEU A 168 1.17 0.25 -3.23
N PRO A 169 1.37 1.29 -2.37
CA PRO A 169 2.64 1.49 -1.67
C PRO A 169 3.03 0.28 -0.83
N ASP A 170 4.30 -0.08 -0.91
CA ASP A 170 4.91 -1.19 -0.16
C ASP A 170 5.05 -0.83 1.32
N ALA A 171 4.85 -1.81 2.18
CA ALA A 171 4.79 -1.64 3.64
C ALA A 171 6.16 -1.35 4.32
N VAL A 172 7.19 -0.98 3.55
CA VAL A 172 8.55 -0.76 4.07
C VAL A 172 8.75 0.65 4.65
N ALA A 173 7.78 1.57 4.50
CA ALA A 173 7.83 2.84 5.21
C ALA A 173 7.14 2.71 6.59
N PRO A 174 7.83 2.94 7.73
CA PRO A 174 7.16 3.12 9.00
C PRO A 174 6.15 4.28 8.91
N PRO A 175 5.06 4.25 9.70
CA PRO A 175 3.98 5.22 9.59
C PRO A 175 4.39 6.59 10.15
N SER A 176 5.08 7.40 9.35
CA SER A 176 5.07 8.85 9.51
C SER A 176 3.85 9.39 8.76
N ALA A 177 2.69 9.48 9.45
CA ALA A 177 1.60 10.45 9.22
C ALA A 177 1.20 10.84 7.76
N THR A 178 1.35 9.99 6.75
CA THR A 178 1.35 10.48 5.35
C THR A 178 -0.04 10.72 4.75
N THR A 179 -1.15 10.18 5.30
CA THR A 179 -2.45 10.36 4.60
C THR A 179 -3.20 11.64 4.98
N ALA A 180 -2.86 12.29 6.10
CA ALA A 180 -3.32 13.66 6.41
C ALA A 180 -2.26 14.69 5.98
N ALA A 181 -0.97 14.35 6.09
CA ALA A 181 0.12 15.19 5.65
C ALA A 181 0.23 15.29 4.12
N ALA A 182 -0.20 14.33 3.30
CA ALA A 182 -0.08 14.49 1.83
C ALA A 182 -0.89 15.68 1.29
N THR A 183 -2.06 15.97 1.87
CA THR A 183 -2.86 17.16 1.53
C THR A 183 -2.28 18.43 2.14
N GLU A 184 -1.75 18.39 3.38
CA GLU A 184 -1.15 19.56 4.05
C GLU A 184 0.28 19.88 3.53
N VAL A 185 1.01 18.87 3.03
CA VAL A 185 2.31 19.00 2.36
C VAL A 185 2.11 19.47 0.93
N GLU A 186 1.07 19.03 0.20
CA GLU A 186 0.74 19.66 -1.10
C GLU A 186 0.27 21.12 -0.94
N GLU A 187 -0.47 21.46 0.12
CA GLU A 187 -0.87 22.85 0.43
C GLU A 187 0.34 23.70 0.89
N GLY A 188 1.21 23.14 1.75
CA GLY A 188 2.44 23.76 2.20
C GLY A 188 3.48 23.95 1.08
N ASP A 189 3.59 22.98 0.18
CA ASP A 189 4.44 23.04 -1.02
C ASP A 189 3.89 24.06 -2.02
N ALA A 190 2.57 24.15 -2.18
CA ALA A 190 1.94 25.16 -3.03
C ALA A 190 2.13 26.58 -2.47
N GLN A 191 1.98 26.76 -1.15
CA GLN A 191 2.18 28.04 -0.49
C GLN A 191 3.66 28.46 -0.48
N CYS A 192 4.58 27.52 -0.24
CA CYS A 192 6.02 27.74 -0.37
C CYS A 192 6.38 28.14 -1.82
N ARG A 193 5.79 27.49 -2.83
CA ARG A 193 5.99 27.86 -4.24
C ARG A 193 5.52 29.28 -4.56
N GLU A 194 4.37 29.73 -4.03
CA GLU A 194 3.92 31.11 -4.21
C GLU A 194 4.84 32.12 -3.52
N GLU A 195 5.32 31.84 -2.30
CA GLU A 195 6.22 32.74 -1.57
C GLU A 195 7.64 32.78 -2.16
N VAL A 196 8.07 31.72 -2.87
CA VAL A 196 9.36 31.65 -3.58
C VAL A 196 9.30 32.35 -4.96
N MET A 197 8.13 32.50 -5.58
CA MET A 197 7.97 33.18 -6.87
C MET A 197 8.52 34.62 -6.89
N PRO A 198 8.19 35.51 -5.92
CA PRO A 198 8.74 36.88 -5.91
C PRO A 198 10.27 36.93 -5.70
N LEU A 199 10.87 35.93 -5.06
CA LEU A 199 12.34 35.81 -4.93
C LEU A 199 13.07 35.52 -6.25
N LEU A 200 12.34 35.03 -7.23
CA LEU A 200 12.83 34.76 -8.58
C LEU A 200 12.62 35.94 -9.54
N GLU A 201 11.91 36.99 -9.10
CA GLU A 201 11.68 38.22 -9.87
C GLU A 201 12.59 39.38 -9.40
N VAL A 202 13.03 39.37 -8.14
CA VAL A 202 13.94 40.38 -7.56
C VAL A 202 15.41 40.10 -7.93
N ASP A 203 16.15 41.16 -8.25
CA ASP A 203 17.58 41.08 -8.54
C ASP A 203 18.44 40.74 -7.30
N VAL A 204 19.62 40.18 -7.53
CA VAL A 204 20.53 39.67 -6.48
C VAL A 204 20.93 40.81 -5.52
N GLY A 205 20.62 40.67 -4.22
CA GLY A 205 20.98 41.63 -3.18
C GLY A 205 20.72 41.09 -1.77
N GLU A 206 21.12 41.85 -0.73
CA GLU A 206 20.98 41.46 0.69
C GLU A 206 19.53 41.22 1.12
N GLU A 207 18.56 41.86 0.47
CA GLU A 207 17.12 41.64 0.70
C GLU A 207 16.67 40.23 0.28
N ARG A 208 17.18 39.74 -0.84
CA ARG A 208 16.91 38.38 -1.33
C ARG A 208 17.44 37.31 -0.36
N GLY A 209 18.62 37.55 0.22
CA GLY A 209 19.24 36.67 1.22
C GLY A 209 18.40 36.57 2.50
N ARG A 210 17.95 37.71 3.03
CA ARG A 210 17.10 37.75 4.24
C ARG A 210 15.74 37.08 4.02
N SER A 211 15.13 37.28 2.86
CA SER A 211 13.87 36.63 2.50
C SER A 211 14.02 35.12 2.30
N LEU A 212 15.15 34.65 1.72
CA LEU A 212 15.46 33.21 1.63
C LEU A 212 15.66 32.59 3.02
N GLU A 213 16.38 33.26 3.90
CA GLU A 213 16.64 32.79 5.27
C GLU A 213 15.34 32.68 6.09
N SER A 214 14.45 33.67 5.95
CA SER A 214 13.11 33.61 6.54
C SER A 214 12.27 32.43 6.03
N LEU A 215 12.41 32.04 4.75
CA LEU A 215 11.69 30.90 4.18
C LEU A 215 12.27 29.56 4.61
N LEU A 216 13.61 29.47 4.72
CA LEU A 216 14.28 28.27 5.22
C LEU A 216 13.91 28.00 6.69
N LEU A 217 13.83 29.05 7.52
CA LEU A 217 13.35 28.95 8.90
C LEU A 217 11.86 28.53 8.99
N LYS A 218 11.03 28.97 8.04
CA LYS A 218 9.58 28.75 8.06
C LYS A 218 9.16 27.38 7.50
N TYR A 219 9.79 26.92 6.41
CA TYR A 219 9.37 25.72 5.67
C TYR A 219 10.40 24.57 5.69
N GLY A 220 11.65 24.84 6.08
CA GLY A 220 12.75 23.88 6.04
C GLY A 220 13.40 23.75 4.67
N GLU A 221 14.66 23.32 4.65
CA GLU A 221 15.49 23.23 3.44
C GLU A 221 14.91 22.32 2.35
N GLY A 222 14.51 21.09 2.70
CA GLY A 222 14.00 20.11 1.75
C GLY A 222 12.71 20.55 1.03
N THR A 223 11.83 21.27 1.74
CA THR A 223 10.58 21.81 1.19
C THR A 223 10.85 22.94 0.20
N VAL A 224 11.78 23.84 0.53
CA VAL A 224 12.20 24.94 -0.36
C VAL A 224 12.86 24.40 -1.63
N LEU A 225 13.69 23.35 -1.52
CA LEU A 225 14.30 22.69 -2.68
C LEU A 225 13.25 22.04 -3.60
N THR A 226 12.25 21.38 -3.02
CA THR A 226 11.14 20.75 -3.77
C THR A 226 10.23 21.79 -4.44
N ALA A 227 10.05 22.95 -3.80
CA ALA A 227 9.35 24.08 -4.38
C ALA A 227 10.11 24.66 -5.60
N LEU A 228 11.42 24.88 -5.46
CA LEU A 228 12.28 25.41 -6.54
C LEU A 228 12.37 24.45 -7.74
N ASP A 229 12.48 23.15 -7.52
CA ASP A 229 12.48 22.14 -8.59
C ASP A 229 11.13 22.10 -9.33
N GLY A 230 10.03 22.16 -8.58
CA GLY A 230 8.68 22.24 -9.16
C GLY A 230 8.46 23.49 -10.02
N ILE A 231 9.03 24.64 -9.63
CA ILE A 231 8.99 25.88 -10.42
C ILE A 231 9.87 25.75 -11.68
N ALA A 232 11.07 25.20 -11.54
CA ALA A 232 12.00 24.97 -12.65
C ALA A 232 11.40 24.04 -13.72
N GLY A 233 10.65 23.01 -13.32
CA GLY A 233 9.97 22.09 -14.25
C GLY A 233 8.76 22.68 -14.99
N ARG A 234 8.17 23.77 -14.48
CA ARG A 234 6.93 24.37 -15.04
C ARG A 234 7.18 25.66 -15.83
N THR A 235 8.26 26.40 -15.54
CA THR A 235 8.55 27.67 -16.20
C THR A 235 9.22 27.49 -17.57
N ARG A 236 8.88 28.37 -18.52
CA ARG A 236 9.55 28.48 -19.82
C ARG A 236 10.51 29.67 -19.90
N ASP A 237 10.59 30.46 -18.84
CA ASP A 237 11.50 31.61 -18.76
C ASP A 237 12.90 31.17 -18.32
N THR A 238 13.86 31.33 -19.22
CA THR A 238 15.28 30.99 -19.01
C THR A 238 15.95 31.82 -17.91
N ALA A 239 15.47 33.04 -17.63
CA ALA A 239 16.01 33.89 -16.58
C ALA A 239 15.57 33.39 -15.20
N VAL A 240 14.29 33.03 -15.06
CA VAL A 240 13.72 32.42 -13.85
C VAL A 240 14.36 31.07 -13.57
N LEU A 241 14.54 30.23 -14.60
CA LEU A 241 15.20 28.94 -14.47
C LEU A 241 16.65 29.07 -13.95
N ARG A 242 17.42 30.02 -14.49
CA ARG A 242 18.81 30.26 -14.04
C ARG A 242 18.85 30.71 -12.58
N ARG A 243 17.91 31.56 -12.16
CA ARG A 243 17.81 32.06 -10.78
C ARG A 243 17.36 30.99 -9.80
N ALA A 244 16.44 30.10 -10.19
CA ALA A 244 16.00 28.96 -9.39
C ALA A 244 17.15 27.97 -9.18
N MET A 245 17.88 27.60 -10.24
CA MET A 245 19.05 26.73 -10.15
C MET A 245 20.20 27.35 -9.32
N GLY A 246 20.32 28.68 -9.35
CA GLY A 246 21.25 29.42 -8.50
C GLY A 246 20.91 29.28 -7.01
N LEU A 247 19.63 29.42 -6.66
CA LEU A 247 19.16 29.26 -5.27
C LEU A 247 19.30 27.83 -4.78
N VAL A 248 18.96 26.83 -5.60
CA VAL A 248 19.16 25.41 -5.28
C VAL A 248 20.61 25.15 -4.90
N ARG A 249 21.57 25.73 -5.63
CA ARG A 249 23.00 25.59 -5.34
C ARG A 249 23.42 26.34 -4.07
N GLU A 250 22.83 27.49 -3.80
CA GLU A 250 23.11 28.28 -2.59
C GLU A 250 22.62 27.57 -1.32
N VAL A 251 21.44 26.94 -1.40
CA VAL A 251 20.84 26.16 -0.31
C VAL A 251 21.67 24.89 -0.03
N LEU A 252 21.92 24.06 -1.06
CA LEU A 252 22.79 22.87 -0.94
C LEU A 252 24.24 23.19 -0.53
N GLY A 253 24.71 24.40 -0.83
CA GLY A 253 26.04 24.87 -0.44
C GLY A 253 26.17 25.24 1.04
N ARG A 254 25.05 25.50 1.73
CA ARG A 254 25.00 25.79 3.17
C ARG A 254 25.12 24.52 4.01
N GLU A 255 24.39 23.47 3.64
CA GLU A 255 24.45 22.15 4.27
C GLU A 255 25.90 21.61 4.31
N LYS A 256 26.65 21.83 3.22
CA LYS A 256 28.06 21.42 3.14
C LYS A 256 28.99 22.18 4.09
N LYS A 257 28.69 23.43 4.43
CA LYS A 257 29.46 24.23 5.40
C LYS A 257 29.11 23.87 6.84
N GLU A 258 27.84 23.58 7.12
CA GLU A 258 27.38 23.14 8.45
C GLU A 258 27.94 21.76 8.79
N VAL A 259 27.95 20.82 7.84
CA VAL A 259 28.57 19.49 8.03
C VAL A 259 30.10 19.56 8.18
N GLU A 260 30.78 20.51 7.50
CA GLU A 260 32.22 20.73 7.68
C GLU A 260 32.57 21.40 9.02
N GLU A 261 31.68 22.20 9.61
CA GLU A 261 31.84 22.73 10.98
C GLU A 261 31.53 21.68 12.06
N GLU A 262 30.45 20.90 11.92
CA GLU A 262 30.12 19.82 12.86
C GLU A 262 31.20 18.73 12.90
N ALA A 263 31.80 18.40 11.76
CA ALA A 263 32.89 17.43 11.66
C ALA A 263 34.20 17.92 12.33
N ARG A 264 34.34 19.23 12.58
CA ARG A 264 35.49 19.79 13.30
C ARG A 264 35.30 19.79 14.82
N GLU A 265 34.07 19.69 15.32
CA GLU A 265 33.77 19.82 16.75
C GLU A 265 33.61 18.50 17.53
N SER A 266 33.67 17.31 16.89
CA SER A 266 33.58 16.06 17.66
C SER A 266 34.34 14.86 17.06
N PRO A 267 35.50 14.46 17.61
CA PRO A 267 36.06 13.14 17.39
C PRO A 267 35.47 12.15 18.41
N ARG A 268 34.40 11.44 18.06
CA ARG A 268 33.86 10.37 18.93
C ARG A 268 34.67 9.08 18.76
N ASP A 269 35.21 8.59 19.87
CA ASP A 269 36.02 7.37 19.96
C ASP A 269 35.19 6.11 19.68
N VAL A 270 35.48 5.46 18.56
CA VAL A 270 34.82 4.24 18.03
C VAL A 270 34.92 3.06 19.00
N GLY A 271 35.86 3.10 19.97
CA GLY A 271 36.01 2.07 21.00
C GLY A 271 34.83 1.98 21.98
N SER A 272 34.23 3.12 22.35
CA SER A 272 33.14 3.17 23.34
C SER A 272 31.85 2.53 22.80
N VAL A 273 31.53 2.80 21.54
CA VAL A 273 30.32 2.28 20.88
C VAL A 273 30.38 0.75 20.73
N ARG A 274 31.58 0.20 20.49
CA ARG A 274 31.79 -1.24 20.39
C ARG A 274 31.62 -1.95 21.74
N ALA A 275 31.99 -1.29 22.85
CA ALA A 275 31.86 -1.83 24.19
C ALA A 275 30.39 -1.88 24.67
N GLU A 276 29.59 -0.86 24.32
CA GLU A 276 28.16 -0.85 24.64
C GLU A 276 27.38 -1.91 23.86
N LEU A 277 27.69 -2.09 22.57
CA LEU A 277 27.07 -3.13 21.76
C LEU A 277 27.40 -4.55 22.29
N GLY A 278 28.62 -4.75 22.80
CA GLY A 278 29.04 -6.03 23.39
C GLY A 278 28.34 -6.36 24.72
N LYS A 279 27.97 -5.35 25.52
CA LYS A 279 27.19 -5.56 26.75
C LYS A 279 25.76 -5.99 26.46
N ALA A 280 25.10 -5.32 25.51
CA ALA A 280 23.72 -5.63 25.12
C ALA A 280 23.56 -7.08 24.61
N TRP A 281 24.55 -7.61 23.89
CA TRP A 281 24.54 -8.99 23.39
C TRP A 281 24.74 -10.04 24.49
N LYS A 282 25.35 -9.65 25.61
CA LYS A 282 25.62 -10.55 26.73
C LYS A 282 24.40 -10.70 27.64
N GLU A 283 23.68 -9.60 27.88
CA GLU A 283 22.40 -9.62 28.60
C GLU A 283 21.32 -10.44 27.87
N MET A 284 21.28 -10.35 26.53
CA MET A 284 20.32 -11.11 25.72
C MET A 284 20.55 -12.64 25.78
N ARG A 285 21.76 -13.09 26.10
CA ARG A 285 22.12 -14.51 26.18
C ARG A 285 21.85 -15.13 27.56
N GLU A 286 21.75 -14.32 28.61
CA GLU A 286 21.41 -14.82 29.96
C GLU A 286 19.90 -15.07 30.13
N VAL A 287 19.06 -14.43 29.33
CA VAL A 287 17.59 -14.62 29.36
C VAL A 287 17.16 -15.96 28.72
N ASP A 288 17.94 -16.49 27.78
CA ASP A 288 17.61 -17.72 27.02
C ASP A 288 18.06 -19.03 27.71
N GLY A 289 18.74 -18.93 28.86
CA GLY A 289 19.35 -20.08 29.57
C GLY A 289 18.57 -20.60 30.77
N ALA A 290 17.40 -20.03 31.08
CA ALA A 290 16.67 -20.30 32.33
C ALA A 290 15.39 -21.13 32.18
N ASP A 291 15.22 -21.89 31.10
CA ASP A 291 14.10 -22.83 30.96
C ASP A 291 14.57 -24.23 30.59
N ALA A 292 15.11 -24.95 31.59
CA ALA A 292 15.40 -26.37 31.49
C ALA A 292 15.24 -27.07 32.86
N GLY A 293 13.98 -27.38 33.19
CA GLY A 293 13.56 -28.65 33.81
C GLY A 293 13.57 -28.77 35.33
N THR A 294 12.42 -29.15 35.92
CA THR A 294 12.24 -30.43 36.65
C THR A 294 10.83 -30.56 37.27
N GLY A 295 10.21 -31.74 37.08
CA GLY A 295 9.53 -32.45 38.17
C GLY A 295 8.00 -32.58 38.11
N GLY A 296 7.54 -33.84 37.97
CA GLY A 296 6.44 -34.33 38.80
C GLY A 296 5.18 -34.80 38.06
N MET A 297 5.11 -36.10 37.74
CA MET A 297 3.84 -36.83 37.71
C MET A 297 3.14 -36.61 39.06
N ASN A 298 1.95 -36.03 39.04
CA ASN A 298 1.01 -36.12 40.15
C ASN A 298 -0.36 -36.45 39.57
N ASP A 299 -0.82 -37.68 39.83
CA ASP A 299 -2.20 -38.11 39.64
C ASP A 299 -3.08 -37.27 40.58
N GLY A 300 -3.68 -36.22 40.03
CA GLY A 300 -4.57 -35.30 40.73
C GLY A 300 -6.01 -35.59 40.35
N GLU A 301 -6.77 -36.05 41.34
CA GLU A 301 -8.21 -36.27 41.33
C GLU A 301 -8.99 -35.15 40.63
N GLU A 302 -9.89 -35.54 39.71
CA GLU A 302 -10.92 -34.69 39.15
C GLU A 302 -11.87 -34.19 40.25
N THR A 303 -11.48 -33.10 40.92
CA THR A 303 -12.42 -32.24 41.63
C THR A 303 -12.84 -31.14 40.68
N GLY A 304 -13.95 -31.38 39.98
CA GLY A 304 -14.62 -30.41 39.14
C GLY A 304 -15.07 -29.20 39.94
N SER A 305 -14.17 -28.25 40.17
CA SER A 305 -14.56 -26.87 40.46
C SER A 305 -15.03 -26.28 39.14
N GLN A 306 -16.34 -26.19 38.97
CA GLN A 306 -16.96 -25.44 37.89
C GLN A 306 -16.55 -23.97 38.05
N LEU A 307 -15.38 -23.61 37.51
CA LEU A 307 -15.05 -22.21 37.30
C LEU A 307 -16.12 -21.64 36.36
N PRO A 308 -16.68 -20.46 36.66
CA PRO A 308 -17.70 -19.86 35.82
C PRO A 308 -17.13 -19.65 34.41
N SER A 309 -17.87 -20.05 33.37
CA SER A 309 -17.44 -19.93 31.96
C SER A 309 -17.27 -18.48 31.48
N TRP A 310 -17.63 -17.52 32.32
CA TRP A 310 -17.52 -16.09 32.11
C TRP A 310 -16.95 -15.45 33.38
N SER A 311 -15.82 -14.76 33.24
CA SER A 311 -15.24 -13.94 34.29
C SER A 311 -15.12 -12.50 33.80
N LEU A 312 -15.41 -11.56 34.69
CA LEU A 312 -15.14 -10.14 34.43
C LEU A 312 -13.62 -9.93 34.46
N TYR A 313 -13.10 -9.14 33.53
CA TYR A 313 -11.69 -8.76 33.55
C TYR A 313 -11.40 -7.93 34.80
N ASP A 314 -10.25 -8.16 35.42
CA ASP A 314 -9.85 -7.47 36.64
C ASP A 314 -9.62 -5.97 36.40
N GLU A 315 -10.29 -5.13 37.19
CA GLU A 315 -10.29 -3.68 37.02
C GLU A 315 -8.92 -3.05 37.35
N GLU A 316 -8.15 -3.67 38.24
CA GLU A 316 -6.84 -3.15 38.66
C GLU A 316 -5.74 -3.39 37.59
N THR A 317 -5.91 -4.43 36.77
CA THR A 317 -4.96 -4.82 35.72
C THR A 317 -5.41 -4.42 34.31
N TRP A 318 -6.64 -3.92 34.15
CA TRP A 318 -7.18 -3.51 32.87
C TRP A 318 -6.53 -2.22 32.33
N VAL A 319 -6.10 -2.25 31.07
CA VAL A 319 -5.54 -1.10 30.35
C VAL A 319 -6.37 -0.85 29.08
N PRO A 320 -6.79 0.40 28.80
CA PRO A 320 -7.55 0.71 27.60
C PRO A 320 -6.71 0.46 26.34
N LYS A 321 -7.07 -0.59 25.61
CA LYS A 321 -6.48 -0.97 24.31
C LYS A 321 -7.49 -0.74 23.19
N PRO A 322 -7.05 -0.45 21.96
CA PRO A 322 -7.95 -0.39 20.82
C PRO A 322 -8.59 -1.75 20.57
N ILE A 323 -9.83 -1.74 20.07
CA ILE A 323 -10.60 -2.96 19.79
C ILE A 323 -9.82 -3.89 18.84
N GLY A 324 -9.65 -5.15 19.25
CA GLY A 324 -8.96 -6.18 18.48
C GLY A 324 -7.45 -6.31 18.76
N MET A 325 -6.88 -5.47 19.62
CA MET A 325 -5.61 -5.75 20.28
C MET A 325 -5.89 -6.44 21.62
N VAL A 326 -5.17 -7.53 21.87
CA VAL A 326 -5.23 -8.32 23.12
C VAL A 326 -3.89 -8.18 23.80
#